data_AF-A0A9E1IEI0-F1
#
_entry.id   AF-A0A9E1IEI0-F1
#
_cell.length_a   1.000
_cell.length_b   1.000
_cell.length_c   1.000
_cell.angle_alpha   90.00
_cell.angle_beta   90.00
_cell.angle_gamma   90.00
#
_symmetry.space_group_name_H-M   'P 1'
#
loop_
_entity.id
_entity.type
_entity.pdbx_description
1 polymer ?
#
loop_
_entity_poly.entity_id
_entity_poly.type
_entity_poly.pdbx_seq_one_letter_code
_entity_poly.pdbx_strand_id
1 'polypeptide(L)'
;MTRCIIAALLLAGCSDDQQVPEIPKTVEFAPTSQMLDNTWVVQMTDDALRTPYQENQGWVTLVLNRDYLSAIRHFGPSGGMATARAHADLASQYQQAALLVANSLIETYDETPVETDPLGIAHPLAVAFTIAGHRDKANNEYAQYTDCPDPPLVWREPWTNWLAEANSSWPPDLSGLPLQFTEPLPGMRHTPFSLPHYTLPLNSAPGEVEMGDPGALVAAAQWHYEAATIAAEDKVVVDTYMGRYRLPMQSPTPKTSPLPIEMLFGSDYLVPEDGPFMAAVTGNEGLAAIDSFAAQSLLAHLAQASRIDGTIDSRKAQDNVEKLRLDIIETTKQKSAGRVQGAQKLFANIARAGAFRQLAIIAELEGNREESGTLQVAARDAGVRTSETSPVGMLAYAAWDAQNRFTMRALDTVHQQALVDPTIDTARYAVEVLALRENRMRNKEDPR
;
A
#
# COMPACT_ATOMS: atom_id res chain seq x y z
N MET A 1 -40.59 -64.65 6.75
CA MET A 1 -40.59 -65.01 5.31
C MET A 1 -40.90 -63.77 4.50
N THR A 2 -39.94 -63.45 3.66
CA THR A 2 -39.88 -62.58 2.48
C THR A 2 -41.19 -62.12 1.81
N ARG A 3 -41.28 -60.80 1.51
CA ARG A 3 -41.59 -60.13 0.20
C ARG A 3 -42.26 -58.76 0.47
N CYS A 4 -41.57 -57.63 0.31
CA CYS A 4 -41.27 -56.84 -0.90
C CYS A 4 -42.48 -56.20 -1.63
N ILE A 5 -42.53 -54.85 -1.50
CA ILE A 5 -42.69 -53.80 -2.54
C ILE A 5 -44.02 -53.74 -3.33
N ILE A 6 -44.70 -52.58 -3.26
CA ILE A 6 -44.98 -51.68 -4.40
C ILE A 6 -45.28 -50.26 -3.89
N ALA A 7 -44.64 -49.30 -4.56
CA ALA A 7 -44.65 -47.86 -4.41
C ALA A 7 -46.00 -47.23 -4.82
N ALA A 8 -46.45 -46.17 -4.13
CA ALA A 8 -46.53 -44.78 -4.61
C ALA A 8 -47.76 -44.49 -5.53
N LEU A 9 -48.39 -43.31 -5.61
CA LEU A 9 -48.03 -41.91 -5.34
C LEU A 9 -49.34 -41.10 -5.14
N LEU A 10 -49.19 -39.97 -4.42
CA LEU A 10 -49.86 -38.67 -4.59
C LEU A 10 -51.35 -38.54 -4.29
N LEU A 11 -51.65 -37.69 -3.30
CA LEU A 11 -52.43 -36.48 -3.55
C LEU A 11 -51.87 -35.33 -2.70
N ALA A 12 -51.67 -34.20 -3.37
CA ALA A 12 -50.96 -33.01 -2.92
C ALA A 12 -51.69 -32.28 -1.79
N GLY A 13 -50.91 -31.82 -0.81
CA GLY A 13 -51.30 -30.83 0.19
C GLY A 13 -50.15 -29.82 0.31
N CYS A 14 -50.50 -28.55 0.21
CA CYS A 14 -49.63 -27.37 0.21
C CYS A 14 -48.45 -27.45 1.20
N SER A 15 -47.23 -27.44 0.68
CA SER A 15 -46.05 -27.03 1.45
C SER A 15 -45.79 -25.56 1.16
N ASP A 16 -45.92 -24.72 2.19
CA ASP A 16 -45.25 -23.43 2.24
C ASP A 16 -43.77 -23.66 1.92
N ASP A 17 -43.29 -23.11 0.80
CA ASP A 17 -41.87 -22.82 0.61
C ASP A 17 -41.51 -21.68 1.57
N GLN A 18 -41.39 -22.01 2.86
CA GLN A 18 -40.52 -21.25 3.73
C GLN A 18 -39.11 -21.50 3.20
N GLN A 19 -38.63 -20.60 2.34
CA GLN A 19 -37.20 -20.40 2.15
C GLN A 19 -36.62 -20.16 3.55
N VAL A 20 -36.07 -21.20 4.15
CA VAL A 20 -35.14 -21.05 5.27
C VAL A 20 -34.03 -20.18 4.70
N PRO A 21 -33.79 -18.96 5.23
CA PRO A 21 -32.70 -18.15 4.75
C PRO A 21 -31.43 -18.97 4.88
N GLU A 22 -30.77 -19.23 3.75
CA GLU A 22 -29.50 -19.94 3.72
C GLU A 22 -28.55 -19.12 4.60
N ILE A 23 -28.15 -19.70 5.73
CA ILE A 23 -27.20 -19.05 6.63
C ILE A 23 -25.92 -18.84 5.80
N PRO A 24 -25.41 -17.60 5.69
CA PRO A 24 -24.18 -17.34 4.96
C PRO A 24 -23.09 -18.32 5.38
N LYS A 25 -22.43 -18.97 4.42
CA LYS A 25 -21.34 -19.91 4.72
C LYS A 25 -20.17 -19.12 5.27
N THR A 26 -20.05 -19.07 6.59
CA THR A 26 -18.94 -18.39 7.27
C THR A 26 -17.85 -19.39 7.62
N VAL A 27 -16.62 -19.14 7.18
CA VAL A 27 -15.42 -19.79 7.72
C VAL A 27 -15.08 -19.15 9.07
N GLU A 28 -14.82 -19.97 10.09
CA GLU A 28 -14.34 -19.51 11.39
C GLU A 28 -12.84 -19.22 11.33
N PHE A 29 -12.40 -18.10 11.91
CA PHE A 29 -10.99 -17.81 12.06
C PHE A 29 -10.39 -18.66 13.19
N ALA A 30 -9.72 -19.74 12.81
CA ALA A 30 -8.99 -20.63 13.71
C ALA A 30 -7.60 -20.95 13.12
N PRO A 31 -6.59 -20.08 13.30
CA PRO A 31 -5.24 -20.35 12.81
C PRO A 31 -4.65 -21.55 13.55
N THR A 32 -3.82 -22.34 12.87
CA THR A 32 -3.12 -23.46 13.52
C THR A 32 -2.06 -22.94 14.49
N SER A 33 -1.70 -23.72 15.51
CA SER A 33 -0.59 -23.36 16.41
C SER A 33 0.71 -23.14 15.64
N GLN A 34 0.94 -23.92 14.58
CA GLN A 34 2.11 -23.78 13.71
C GLN A 34 2.12 -22.44 12.96
N MET A 35 0.98 -21.97 12.44
CA MET A 35 0.89 -20.64 11.82
C MET A 35 1.22 -19.53 12.82
N LEU A 36 0.67 -19.60 14.03
CA LEU A 36 0.96 -18.61 15.08
C LEU A 36 2.43 -18.65 15.50
N ASP A 37 2.99 -19.85 15.66
CA ASP A 37 4.39 -20.07 16.01
C ASP A 37 5.38 -19.53 14.99
N ASN A 38 4.98 -19.55 13.71
CA ASN A 38 5.77 -19.04 12.60
C ASN A 38 5.70 -17.51 12.46
N THR A 39 4.83 -16.83 13.20
CA THR A 39 4.78 -15.37 13.14
C THR A 39 6.09 -14.76 13.63
N TRP A 40 6.59 -13.73 12.97
CA TRP A 40 7.77 -13.02 13.44
C TRP A 40 7.56 -12.47 14.86
N VAL A 41 6.33 -12.10 15.23
CA VAL A 41 6.00 -11.61 16.57
C VAL A 41 6.29 -12.67 17.63
N VAL A 42 5.86 -13.91 17.39
CA VAL A 42 6.10 -15.03 18.31
C VAL A 42 7.56 -15.48 18.26
N GLN A 43 8.21 -15.50 17.10
CA GLN A 43 9.63 -15.85 17.00
C GLN A 43 10.52 -14.86 17.78
N MET A 44 10.22 -13.56 17.71
CA MET A 44 10.94 -12.51 18.44
C MET A 44 10.65 -12.49 19.95
N THR A 45 9.98 -13.51 20.48
CA THR A 45 9.87 -13.73 21.93
C THR A 45 11.08 -14.46 22.49
N ASP A 46 11.80 -15.20 21.64
CA ASP A 46 13.08 -15.81 21.99
C ASP A 46 14.17 -14.73 22.03
N ASP A 47 14.77 -14.55 23.19
CA ASP A 47 15.85 -13.58 23.40
C ASP A 47 17.04 -13.84 22.47
N ALA A 48 17.37 -15.09 22.17
CA ALA A 48 18.49 -15.44 21.29
C ALA A 48 18.23 -15.00 19.84
N LEU A 49 17.00 -15.13 19.36
CA LEU A 49 16.61 -14.67 18.03
C LEU A 49 16.48 -13.14 17.97
N ARG A 50 16.02 -12.52 19.06
CA ARG A 50 15.74 -11.08 19.11
C ARG A 50 16.98 -10.22 19.35
N THR A 51 17.93 -10.68 20.15
CA THR A 51 19.13 -9.89 20.56
C THR A 51 19.87 -9.27 19.37
N PRO A 52 20.14 -9.99 18.25
CA PRO A 52 20.81 -9.41 17.08
C PRO A 52 20.07 -8.20 16.47
N TYR A 53 18.75 -8.14 16.60
CA TYR A 53 17.92 -7.03 16.11
C TYR A 53 17.88 -5.86 17.11
N GLN A 54 17.91 -6.14 18.40
CA GLN A 54 17.87 -5.10 19.44
C GLN A 54 19.19 -4.36 19.60
N GLU A 55 20.31 -5.07 19.42
CA GLU A 55 21.65 -4.49 19.55
C GLU A 55 22.10 -3.74 18.27
N ASN A 56 21.42 -3.96 17.15
CA ASN A 56 21.70 -3.27 15.90
C ASN A 56 20.86 -1.99 15.77
N GLN A 57 21.53 -0.83 15.76
CA GLN A 57 20.89 0.47 15.65
C GLN A 57 20.04 0.64 14.39
N GLY A 58 20.37 -0.02 13.28
CA GLY A 58 19.59 0.02 12.05
C GLY A 58 18.20 -0.59 12.22
N TRP A 59 18.10 -1.75 12.90
CA TRP A 59 16.83 -2.41 13.19
C TRP A 59 15.96 -1.63 14.16
N VAL A 60 16.57 -1.07 15.21
CA VAL A 60 15.89 -0.16 16.15
C VAL A 60 15.31 1.03 15.40
N THR A 61 16.08 1.63 14.49
CA THR A 61 15.65 2.80 13.72
C THR A 61 14.55 2.45 12.70
N LEU A 62 14.68 1.32 12.01
CA LEU A 62 13.72 0.83 11.02
C LEU A 62 12.37 0.45 11.64
N VAL A 63 12.38 -0.30 12.75
CA VAL A 63 11.15 -0.90 13.32
C VAL A 63 10.52 -0.03 14.40
N LEU A 64 11.33 0.54 15.31
CA LEU A 64 10.81 1.31 16.44
C LEU A 64 10.61 2.79 16.10
N ASN A 65 11.56 3.39 15.36
CA ASN A 65 11.47 4.81 15.02
C ASN A 65 10.76 5.06 13.68
N ARG A 66 10.65 4.04 12.82
CA ARG A 66 10.09 4.14 11.46
C ARG A 66 10.79 5.19 10.59
N ASP A 67 12.09 5.40 10.83
CA ASP A 67 12.93 6.31 10.06
C ASP A 67 13.80 5.51 9.10
N TYR A 68 13.30 5.31 7.88
CA TYR A 68 13.94 4.47 6.88
C TYR A 68 15.25 5.06 6.36
N LEU A 69 15.32 6.40 6.22
CA LEU A 69 16.51 7.09 5.74
C LEU A 69 17.67 6.96 6.75
N SER A 70 17.39 7.11 8.04
CA SER A 70 18.40 6.89 9.07
C SER A 70 18.76 5.41 9.21
N ALA A 71 17.80 4.49 9.05
CA ALA A 71 18.06 3.06 9.10
C ALA A 71 19.08 2.61 8.05
N ILE A 72 18.96 3.07 6.79
CA ILE A 72 19.93 2.78 5.73
C ILE A 72 21.35 3.17 6.15
N ARG A 73 21.50 4.39 6.71
CA ARG A 73 22.82 4.87 7.17
C ARG A 73 23.39 4.01 8.30
N HIS A 74 22.53 3.52 9.20
CA HIS A 74 22.95 2.67 10.31
C HIS A 74 23.31 1.25 9.89
N PHE A 75 22.66 0.69 8.85
CA PHE A 75 23.07 -0.60 8.29
C PHE A 75 24.36 -0.49 7.47
N GLY A 76 24.61 0.66 6.84
CA GLY A 76 25.86 0.96 6.16
C GLY A 76 25.97 0.32 4.75
N PRO A 77 27.15 0.44 4.10
CA PRO A 77 27.31 0.10 2.69
C PRO A 77 27.45 -1.39 2.39
N SER A 78 27.50 -2.26 3.41
CA SER A 78 27.70 -3.70 3.24
C SER A 78 26.51 -4.43 2.63
N GLY A 79 25.37 -3.76 2.43
CA GLY A 79 24.17 -4.37 1.86
C GLY A 79 23.49 -5.36 2.80
N GLY A 80 22.98 -6.46 2.26
CA GLY A 80 22.24 -7.48 2.96
C GLY A 80 20.73 -7.20 3.09
N MET A 81 20.00 -8.20 3.55
CA MET A 81 18.52 -8.17 3.61
C MET A 81 17.95 -7.04 4.48
N ALA A 82 18.62 -6.68 5.57
CA ALA A 82 18.20 -5.57 6.43
C ALA A 82 18.22 -4.22 5.69
N THR A 83 19.30 -3.98 4.94
CA THR A 83 19.47 -2.80 4.10
C THR A 83 18.48 -2.81 2.93
N ALA A 84 18.37 -3.96 2.26
CA ALA A 84 17.40 -4.16 1.18
C ALA A 84 15.98 -3.85 1.63
N ARG A 85 15.62 -4.28 2.84
CA ARG A 85 14.33 -4.03 3.45
C ARG A 85 14.06 -2.54 3.65
N ALA A 86 15.00 -1.80 4.21
CA ALA A 86 14.84 -0.35 4.42
C ALA A 86 14.66 0.40 3.09
N HIS A 87 15.43 0.01 2.06
CA HIS A 87 15.26 0.56 0.71
C HIS A 87 13.92 0.19 0.06
N ALA A 88 13.46 -1.06 0.21
CA ALA A 88 12.18 -1.49 -0.35
C ALA A 88 10.98 -0.77 0.31
N ASP A 89 11.07 -0.48 1.61
CA ASP A 89 10.08 0.36 2.31
C ASP A 89 10.11 1.80 1.78
N LEU A 90 11.28 2.40 1.54
CA LEU A 90 11.38 3.74 0.92
C LEU A 90 10.86 3.77 -0.51
N ALA A 91 11.17 2.75 -1.31
CA ALA A 91 10.64 2.63 -2.66
C ALA A 91 9.10 2.57 -2.65
N SER A 92 8.53 1.78 -1.72
CA SER A 92 7.07 1.70 -1.55
C SER A 92 6.48 3.02 -1.03
N GLN A 93 7.16 3.71 -0.10
CA GLN A 93 6.76 5.03 0.40
C GLN A 93 6.68 6.06 -0.73
N TYR A 94 7.69 6.14 -1.60
CA TYR A 94 7.67 7.04 -2.74
C TYR A 94 6.63 6.66 -3.79
N GLN A 95 6.39 5.36 -4.02
CA GLN A 95 5.28 4.90 -4.87
C GLN A 95 3.93 5.38 -4.33
N GLN A 96 3.65 5.18 -3.04
CA GLN A 96 2.39 5.60 -2.45
C GLN A 96 2.24 7.14 -2.40
N ALA A 97 3.33 7.88 -2.23
CA ALA A 97 3.32 9.34 -2.38
C ALA A 97 3.02 9.76 -3.84
N ALA A 98 3.57 9.06 -4.84
CA ALA A 98 3.27 9.32 -6.25
C ALA A 98 1.80 9.01 -6.58
N LEU A 99 1.23 7.92 -6.02
CA LEU A 99 -0.18 7.59 -6.16
C LEU A 99 -1.09 8.64 -5.50
N LEU A 100 -0.69 9.16 -4.34
CA LEU A 100 -1.38 10.26 -3.69
C LEU A 100 -1.43 11.51 -4.57
N VAL A 101 -0.29 11.91 -5.16
CA VAL A 101 -0.25 13.01 -6.12
C VAL A 101 -1.17 12.70 -7.30
N ALA A 102 -1.07 11.50 -7.88
CA ALA A 102 -1.88 11.09 -9.02
C ALA A 102 -3.38 11.22 -8.73
N ASN A 103 -3.86 10.62 -7.63
CA ASN A 103 -5.26 10.70 -7.22
C ASN A 103 -5.70 12.14 -6.97
N SER A 104 -4.84 12.96 -6.35
CA SER A 104 -5.15 14.37 -6.09
C SER A 104 -5.31 15.19 -7.37
N LEU A 105 -4.45 14.96 -8.36
CA LEU A 105 -4.52 15.63 -9.67
C LEU A 105 -5.73 15.20 -10.48
N ILE A 106 -6.04 13.90 -10.50
CA ILE A 106 -7.22 13.36 -11.19
C ILE A 106 -8.49 13.97 -10.58
N GLU A 107 -8.64 13.94 -9.26
CA GLU A 107 -9.82 14.51 -8.60
C GLU A 107 -9.97 16.03 -8.81
N THR A 108 -8.85 16.76 -8.88
CA THR A 108 -8.88 18.21 -9.07
C THR A 108 -9.18 18.61 -10.51
N TYR A 109 -8.53 17.97 -11.48
CA TYR A 109 -8.45 18.49 -12.85
C TYR A 109 -9.19 17.65 -13.89
N ASP A 110 -9.42 16.35 -13.64
CA ASP A 110 -10.27 15.49 -14.50
C ASP A 110 -11.71 15.46 -13.99
N GLU A 111 -11.90 15.21 -12.69
CA GLU A 111 -13.24 15.05 -12.12
C GLU A 111 -13.92 16.39 -11.83
N THR A 112 -13.16 17.48 -11.63
CA THR A 112 -13.72 18.83 -11.35
C THR A 112 -13.04 19.97 -12.12
N PRO A 113 -12.95 19.87 -13.47
CA PRO A 113 -12.30 20.87 -14.28
C PRO A 113 -12.97 22.24 -14.17
N VAL A 114 -12.19 23.30 -14.21
CA VAL A 114 -12.70 24.68 -14.34
C VAL A 114 -11.92 25.47 -15.39
N GLU A 115 -12.53 26.52 -15.91
CA GLU A 115 -11.95 27.39 -16.95
C GLU A 115 -10.58 27.98 -16.57
N THR A 116 -10.34 28.20 -15.27
CA THR A 116 -9.11 28.79 -14.76
C THR A 116 -7.98 27.80 -14.48
N ASP A 117 -8.13 26.52 -14.84
CA ASP A 117 -7.09 25.52 -14.56
C ASP A 117 -5.76 25.84 -15.30
N PRO A 118 -4.60 25.38 -14.80
CA PRO A 118 -3.32 25.83 -15.34
C PRO A 118 -3.04 25.40 -16.79
N LEU A 119 -2.41 26.28 -17.59
CA LEU A 119 -2.14 26.08 -19.03
C LEU A 119 -1.16 24.93 -19.37
N GLY A 120 -0.55 24.29 -18.37
CA GLY A 120 0.39 23.17 -18.53
C GLY A 120 -0.04 21.88 -17.82
N ILE A 121 -1.30 21.78 -17.38
CA ILE A 121 -1.74 20.66 -16.52
C ILE A 121 -1.77 19.30 -17.21
N ALA A 122 -1.83 19.27 -18.54
CA ALA A 122 -1.91 18.03 -19.32
C ALA A 122 -0.73 17.07 -19.05
N HIS A 123 0.51 17.58 -18.85
CA HIS A 123 1.65 16.70 -18.52
C HIS A 123 1.50 16.00 -17.16
N PRO A 124 1.41 16.71 -16.02
CA PRO A 124 1.29 16.04 -14.72
C PRO A 124 0.02 15.19 -14.61
N LEU A 125 -1.07 15.55 -15.31
CA LEU A 125 -2.29 14.73 -15.37
C LEU A 125 -2.10 13.45 -16.20
N ALA A 126 -1.36 13.50 -17.30
CA ALA A 126 -0.99 12.31 -18.06
C ALA A 126 -0.13 11.33 -17.24
N VAL A 127 0.83 11.86 -16.48
CA VAL A 127 1.66 11.06 -15.56
C VAL A 127 0.78 10.47 -14.45
N ALA A 128 -0.14 11.25 -13.88
CA ALA A 128 -1.09 10.78 -12.87
C ALA A 128 -1.95 9.61 -13.39
N PHE A 129 -2.53 9.73 -14.57
CA PHE A 129 -3.28 8.64 -15.21
C PHE A 129 -2.41 7.42 -15.47
N THR A 130 -1.16 7.60 -15.86
CA THR A 130 -0.23 6.49 -16.05
C THR A 130 -0.01 5.73 -14.74
N ILE A 131 0.27 6.44 -13.64
CA ILE A 131 0.46 5.85 -12.31
C ILE A 131 -0.81 5.11 -11.85
N ALA A 132 -1.98 5.69 -12.09
CA ALA A 132 -3.28 5.11 -11.77
C ALA A 132 -3.71 3.96 -12.70
N GLY A 133 -2.91 3.59 -13.71
CA GLY A 133 -3.23 2.49 -14.64
C GLY A 133 -4.18 2.86 -15.77
N HIS A 134 -4.47 4.14 -15.97
CA HIS A 134 -5.36 4.65 -17.02
C HIS A 134 -4.59 5.09 -18.27
N ARG A 135 -3.93 4.14 -18.95
CA ARG A 135 -3.06 4.43 -20.11
C ARG A 135 -3.76 5.20 -21.23
N ASP A 136 -5.02 4.86 -21.54
CA ASP A 136 -5.79 5.54 -22.60
C ASP A 136 -6.07 7.00 -22.24
N LYS A 137 -6.41 7.30 -20.97
CA LYS A 137 -6.56 8.68 -20.50
C LYS A 137 -5.23 9.43 -20.57
N ALA A 138 -4.11 8.81 -20.18
CA ALA A 138 -2.79 9.41 -20.29
C ALA A 138 -2.40 9.79 -21.74
N ASN A 139 -2.69 8.92 -22.71
CA ASN A 139 -2.48 9.21 -24.13
C ASN A 139 -3.34 10.38 -24.61
N ASN A 140 -4.60 10.46 -24.16
CA ASN A 140 -5.51 11.54 -24.52
C ASN A 140 -5.05 12.90 -23.96
N GLU A 141 -4.52 12.94 -22.73
CA GLU A 141 -3.95 14.15 -22.15
C GLU A 141 -2.76 14.67 -22.96
N TYR A 142 -1.81 13.80 -23.32
CA TYR A 142 -0.67 14.23 -24.13
C TYR A 142 -1.05 14.64 -25.56
N ALA A 143 -2.13 14.09 -26.13
CA ALA A 143 -2.64 14.51 -27.43
C ALA A 143 -3.25 15.93 -27.40
N GLN A 144 -3.74 16.36 -26.24
CA GLN A 144 -4.33 17.69 -26.02
C GLN A 144 -3.31 18.74 -25.58
N TYR A 145 -2.06 18.34 -25.36
CA TYR A 145 -1.00 19.25 -24.92
C TYR A 145 -0.76 20.35 -25.95
N THR A 146 -1.14 21.58 -25.60
CA THR A 146 -0.75 22.81 -26.31
C THR A 146 0.62 23.29 -25.84
N ASP A 147 1.45 23.80 -26.75
CA ASP A 147 2.79 24.33 -26.47
C ASP A 147 2.76 25.44 -25.40
N CYS A 148 2.87 25.05 -24.13
CA CYS A 148 3.11 25.95 -23.00
C CYS A 148 4.60 26.27 -22.92
N PRO A 149 5.02 27.54 -22.82
CA PRO A 149 6.43 27.92 -22.82
C PRO A 149 7.14 27.52 -21.51
N ASP A 150 7.68 26.28 -21.45
CA ASP A 150 8.52 25.62 -20.40
C ASP A 150 7.98 25.60 -18.95
N PRO A 151 8.41 24.71 -18.01
CA PRO A 151 9.41 23.64 -18.01
C PRO A 151 8.97 22.16 -18.29
N PRO A 152 7.75 21.80 -18.75
CA PRO A 152 7.36 20.39 -18.82
C PRO A 152 8.08 19.55 -19.88
N LEU A 153 8.77 20.14 -20.87
CA LEU A 153 9.29 19.38 -22.01
C LEU A 153 10.30 18.29 -21.60
N VAL A 154 11.30 18.65 -20.77
CA VAL A 154 12.30 17.68 -20.26
C VAL A 154 11.63 16.65 -19.33
N TRP A 155 10.58 17.06 -18.62
CA TRP A 155 9.81 16.16 -17.75
C TRP A 155 8.88 15.22 -18.52
N ARG A 156 8.44 15.64 -19.71
CA ARG A 156 7.45 14.97 -20.56
C ARG A 156 8.06 13.89 -21.44
N GLU A 157 9.24 14.15 -22.00
CA GLU A 157 9.84 13.28 -23.01
C GLU A 157 9.95 11.80 -22.56
N PRO A 158 10.45 11.49 -21.34
CA PRO A 158 10.50 10.11 -20.86
C PRO A 158 9.15 9.38 -20.86
N TRP A 159 8.10 10.07 -20.43
CA TRP A 159 6.74 9.52 -20.33
C TRP A 159 6.09 9.37 -21.70
N THR A 160 6.28 10.34 -22.58
CA THR A 160 5.78 10.28 -23.97
C THR A 160 6.41 9.11 -24.71
N ASN A 161 7.72 8.92 -24.56
CA ASN A 161 8.44 7.79 -25.18
C ASN A 161 7.93 6.45 -24.65
N TRP A 162 7.72 6.33 -23.34
CA TRP A 162 7.17 5.11 -22.74
C TRP A 162 5.73 4.82 -23.18
N LEU A 163 4.89 5.84 -23.32
CA LEU A 163 3.50 5.70 -23.77
C LEU A 163 3.37 5.36 -25.27
N ALA A 164 4.35 5.73 -26.09
CA ALA A 164 4.36 5.39 -27.51
C ALA A 164 4.50 3.88 -27.77
N GLU A 165 5.13 3.14 -26.85
CA GLU A 165 5.33 1.71 -26.95
C GLU A 165 4.21 0.92 -26.27
N ALA A 166 3.29 0.33 -27.04
CA ALA A 166 2.07 -0.32 -26.50
C ALA A 166 2.30 -1.37 -25.40
N ASN A 167 3.47 -2.03 -25.39
CA ASN A 167 3.84 -3.08 -24.43
C ASN A 167 5.09 -2.71 -23.61
N SER A 168 5.34 -1.42 -23.38
CA SER A 168 6.46 -0.98 -22.55
C SER A 168 6.36 -1.55 -21.14
N SER A 169 7.46 -2.09 -20.63
CA SER A 169 7.53 -2.56 -19.25
C SER A 169 7.55 -1.37 -18.30
N TRP A 170 6.80 -1.45 -17.20
CA TRP A 170 7.03 -0.52 -16.10
C TRP A 170 8.37 -0.82 -15.41
N PRO A 171 9.13 0.20 -14.99
CA PRO A 171 8.85 1.63 -15.15
C PRO A 171 9.40 2.28 -16.42
N PRO A 172 8.95 3.50 -16.78
CA PRO A 172 9.62 4.32 -17.77
C PRO A 172 11.08 4.57 -17.37
N ASP A 173 11.97 4.66 -18.36
CA ASP A 173 13.34 5.15 -18.17
C ASP A 173 13.29 6.66 -17.88
N LEU A 174 13.51 7.02 -16.62
CA LEU A 174 13.46 8.41 -16.15
C LEU A 174 14.85 9.05 -16.03
N SER A 175 15.90 8.43 -16.58
CA SER A 175 17.27 8.95 -16.53
C SER A 175 17.45 10.29 -17.27
N GLY A 176 16.55 10.61 -18.19
CA GLY A 176 16.51 11.90 -18.92
C GLY A 176 15.87 13.05 -18.13
N LEU A 177 15.26 12.80 -16.97
CA LEU A 177 14.73 13.86 -16.11
C LEU A 177 15.88 14.75 -15.60
N PRO A 178 15.63 16.03 -15.29
CA PRO A 178 16.64 16.93 -14.72
C PRO A 178 16.86 16.65 -13.22
N LEU A 179 16.93 15.37 -12.86
CA LEU A 179 17.18 14.81 -11.55
C LEU A 179 18.58 14.20 -11.56
N GLN A 180 19.54 14.84 -10.88
CA GLN A 180 20.91 14.35 -10.79
C GLN A 180 21.05 13.28 -9.70
N PHE A 181 20.32 12.17 -9.82
CA PHE A 181 20.48 11.04 -8.90
C PHE A 181 21.86 10.42 -9.06
N THR A 182 22.49 10.12 -7.92
CA THR A 182 23.71 9.32 -7.88
C THR A 182 23.42 7.88 -8.30
N GLU A 183 24.46 7.07 -8.51
CA GLU A 183 24.28 5.63 -8.70
C GLU A 183 23.62 4.98 -7.46
N PRO A 184 22.65 4.06 -7.63
CA PRO A 184 22.05 3.31 -6.53
C PRO A 184 23.07 2.47 -5.77
N LEU A 185 23.16 2.68 -4.45
CA LEU A 185 24.05 1.92 -3.57
C LEU A 185 23.34 1.57 -2.24
N PRO A 186 23.55 0.36 -1.68
CA PRO A 186 22.83 -0.11 -0.49
C PRO A 186 22.93 0.79 0.74
N GLY A 187 24.06 1.44 0.98
CA GLY A 187 24.25 2.28 2.18
C GLY A 187 23.88 3.74 1.98
N MET A 188 23.30 4.09 0.83
CA MET A 188 23.16 5.48 0.39
C MET A 188 21.70 5.87 0.22
N ARG A 189 21.48 7.18 0.16
CA ARG A 189 20.20 7.81 -0.20
C ARG A 189 20.39 8.56 -1.51
N HIS A 190 19.32 8.69 -2.29
CA HIS A 190 19.33 9.52 -3.50
C HIS A 190 19.64 10.99 -3.15
N THR A 191 20.20 11.73 -4.11
CA THR A 191 20.38 13.18 -4.07
C THR A 191 19.89 13.76 -5.39
N PRO A 192 19.16 14.89 -5.44
CA PRO A 192 18.90 15.84 -4.35
C PRO A 192 17.83 15.37 -3.36
N PHE A 193 17.90 15.84 -2.11
CA PHE A 193 16.93 15.54 -1.05
C PHE A 193 15.60 16.30 -1.17
N SER A 194 15.57 17.31 -2.02
CA SER A 194 14.35 18.04 -2.40
C SER A 194 14.03 17.68 -3.83
N LEU A 195 12.87 17.07 -4.07
CA LEU A 195 12.40 16.86 -5.42
C LEU A 195 11.90 18.20 -6.00
N PRO A 196 12.11 18.42 -7.29
CA PRO A 196 11.71 19.65 -7.95
C PRO A 196 10.20 19.79 -7.95
N HIS A 197 9.76 21.03 -7.82
CA HIS A 197 8.42 21.48 -8.12
C HIS A 197 8.55 22.64 -9.12
N TYR A 198 7.48 22.93 -9.85
CA TYR A 198 7.42 24.05 -10.78
C TYR A 198 6.12 24.81 -10.60
N THR A 199 6.08 26.05 -11.08
CA THR A 199 4.85 26.83 -11.12
C THR A 199 4.21 26.73 -12.50
N LEU A 200 2.88 26.60 -12.52
CA LEU A 200 2.09 26.62 -13.74
C LEU A 200 1.18 27.86 -13.75
N PRO A 201 1.18 28.65 -14.83
CA PRO A 201 0.29 29.81 -14.94
C PRO A 201 -1.16 29.36 -15.08
N LEU A 202 -2.08 30.07 -14.40
CA LEU A 202 -3.52 29.85 -14.53
C LEU A 202 -4.00 30.22 -15.94
N ASN A 203 -4.95 29.45 -16.49
CA ASN A 203 -5.63 29.83 -17.72
C ASN A 203 -6.58 31.01 -17.46
N SER A 204 -6.60 31.98 -18.36
CA SER A 204 -7.59 33.06 -18.39
C SER A 204 -7.76 33.85 -17.07
N ALA A 205 -6.76 33.81 -16.19
CA ALA A 205 -6.73 34.50 -14.90
C ALA A 205 -5.27 34.84 -14.50
N PRO A 206 -5.03 35.94 -13.76
CA PRO A 206 -3.71 36.22 -13.20
C PRO A 206 -3.40 35.26 -12.04
N GLY A 207 -2.20 34.67 -12.03
CA GLY A 207 -1.71 33.84 -10.94
C GLY A 207 -1.03 32.55 -11.42
N GLU A 208 -0.46 31.83 -10.48
CA GLU A 208 0.27 30.58 -10.71
C GLU A 208 -0.10 29.55 -9.63
N VAL A 209 0.10 28.28 -9.93
CA VAL A 209 -0.08 27.15 -9.01
C VAL A 209 1.24 26.40 -8.90
N GLU A 210 1.70 26.16 -7.67
CA GLU A 210 2.84 25.28 -7.41
C GLU A 210 2.43 23.82 -7.65
N MET A 211 3.29 23.08 -8.34
CA MET A 211 3.02 21.72 -8.78
C MET A 211 4.23 20.82 -8.50
N GLY A 212 4.00 19.72 -7.78
CA GLY A 212 4.96 18.63 -7.67
C GLY A 212 4.79 17.65 -8.82
N ASP A 213 5.88 17.29 -9.52
CA ASP A 213 5.80 16.28 -10.57
C ASP A 213 5.78 14.87 -9.95
N PRO A 214 4.70 14.08 -10.15
CA PRO A 214 4.67 12.71 -9.62
C PRO A 214 5.76 11.81 -10.21
N GLY A 215 6.29 12.13 -11.39
CA GLY A 215 7.40 11.41 -11.99
C GLY A 215 8.71 11.53 -11.21
N ALA A 216 8.92 12.62 -10.46
CA ALA A 216 10.08 12.74 -9.57
C ALA A 216 10.02 11.71 -8.42
N LEU A 217 8.84 11.50 -7.85
CA LEU A 217 8.61 10.49 -6.81
C LEU A 217 8.76 9.06 -7.38
N VAL A 218 8.29 8.82 -8.60
CA VAL A 218 8.52 7.55 -9.30
C VAL A 218 10.01 7.31 -9.51
N ALA A 219 10.78 8.31 -9.94
CA ALA A 219 12.22 8.17 -10.14
C ALA A 219 12.96 7.91 -8.81
N ALA A 220 12.58 8.57 -7.72
CA ALA A 220 13.11 8.28 -6.38
C ALA A 220 12.77 6.85 -5.92
N ALA A 221 11.54 6.38 -6.20
CA ALA A 221 11.14 5.01 -5.92
C ALA A 221 11.99 3.98 -6.69
N GLN A 222 12.24 4.23 -7.98
CA GLN A 222 13.10 3.37 -8.82
C GLN A 222 14.52 3.29 -8.26
N TRP A 223 15.07 4.43 -7.85
CA TRP A 223 16.41 4.48 -7.27
C TRP A 223 16.52 3.60 -6.01
N HIS A 224 15.56 3.71 -5.10
CA HIS A 224 15.54 2.88 -3.90
C HIS A 224 15.25 1.41 -4.19
N TYR A 225 14.41 1.11 -5.18
CA TYR A 225 14.15 -0.25 -5.63
C TYR A 225 15.41 -0.93 -6.18
N GLU A 226 16.20 -0.22 -6.98
CA GLU A 226 17.48 -0.72 -7.51
C GLU A 226 18.49 -0.94 -6.38
N ALA A 227 18.62 0.02 -5.47
CA ALA A 227 19.48 -0.14 -4.30
C ALA A 227 19.03 -1.30 -3.38
N ALA A 228 17.72 -1.56 -3.25
CA ALA A 228 17.20 -2.72 -2.55
C ALA A 228 17.60 -4.03 -3.24
N THR A 229 17.51 -4.07 -4.56
CA THR A 229 17.87 -5.24 -5.37
C THR A 229 19.36 -5.54 -5.30
N ILE A 230 20.20 -4.51 -5.39
CA ILE A 230 21.66 -4.62 -5.18
C ILE A 230 21.96 -5.13 -3.77
N ALA A 231 21.29 -4.59 -2.75
CA ALA A 231 21.52 -4.98 -1.35
C ALA A 231 21.08 -6.42 -1.06
N ALA A 232 20.00 -6.88 -1.67
CA ALA A 232 19.45 -8.22 -1.49
C ALA A 232 20.23 -9.30 -2.25
N GLU A 233 20.84 -8.94 -3.38
CA GLU A 233 21.33 -9.89 -4.40
C GLU A 233 20.23 -10.85 -4.90
N ASP A 234 18.96 -10.55 -4.61
CA ASP A 234 17.77 -11.33 -4.98
C ASP A 234 16.59 -10.38 -5.22
N LYS A 235 16.38 -10.04 -6.50
CA LYS A 235 15.26 -9.21 -6.96
C LYS A 235 13.90 -9.83 -6.60
N VAL A 236 13.78 -11.16 -6.58
CA VAL A 236 12.50 -11.84 -6.34
C VAL A 236 12.01 -11.59 -4.93
N VAL A 237 12.91 -11.58 -3.95
CA VAL A 237 12.56 -11.28 -2.56
C VAL A 237 12.07 -9.83 -2.42
N VAL A 238 12.74 -8.87 -3.07
CA VAL A 238 12.33 -7.46 -3.07
C VAL A 238 10.95 -7.28 -3.74
N ASP A 239 10.75 -7.89 -4.91
CA ASP A 239 9.48 -7.84 -5.64
C ASP A 239 8.32 -8.45 -4.85
N THR A 240 8.57 -9.58 -4.19
CA THR A 240 7.60 -10.27 -3.33
C THR A 240 7.26 -9.39 -2.13
N TYR A 241 8.28 -8.80 -1.50
CA TYR A 241 8.09 -7.94 -0.35
C TYR A 241 7.24 -6.70 -0.69
N MET A 242 7.52 -6.04 -1.81
CA MET A 242 6.79 -4.84 -2.25
C MET A 242 5.38 -5.12 -2.81
N GLY A 243 5.01 -6.40 -2.99
CA GLY A 243 3.74 -6.83 -3.61
C GLY A 243 2.46 -6.16 -3.10
N ARG A 244 2.41 -5.82 -1.80
CA ARG A 244 1.22 -5.24 -1.14
C ARG A 244 0.94 -3.76 -1.47
N TYR A 245 1.94 -2.99 -1.89
CA TYR A 245 1.79 -1.54 -2.16
C TYR A 245 2.20 -1.20 -3.59
N ARG A 246 1.89 -2.10 -4.52
CA ARG A 246 2.15 -1.87 -5.93
C ARG A 246 1.26 -0.77 -6.47
N LEU A 247 1.82 -0.02 -7.41
CA LEU A 247 1.05 0.93 -8.19
C LEU A 247 0.20 0.17 -9.23
N PRO A 248 -1.02 0.66 -9.55
CA PRO A 248 -1.94 -0.03 -10.46
C PRO A 248 -1.37 -0.45 -11.82
N MET A 249 -0.45 0.30 -12.44
CA MET A 249 0.11 -0.09 -13.73
C MET A 249 1.22 -1.16 -13.65
N GLN A 250 1.70 -1.53 -12.45
CA GLN A 250 2.89 -2.38 -12.33
C GLN A 250 2.54 -3.81 -12.73
N SER A 251 3.41 -4.41 -13.55
CA SER A 251 3.23 -5.81 -13.93
C SER A 251 3.22 -6.74 -12.70
N PRO A 252 2.32 -7.74 -12.66
CA PRO A 252 2.27 -8.76 -11.61
C PRO A 252 3.60 -9.49 -11.38
N THR A 253 3.87 -9.95 -10.16
CA THR A 253 5.10 -10.70 -9.84
C THR A 253 5.04 -12.10 -10.46
N PRO A 254 5.95 -12.48 -11.37
CA PRO A 254 5.84 -13.76 -12.08
C PRO A 254 6.27 -14.98 -11.26
N LYS A 255 6.98 -14.79 -10.14
CA LYS A 255 7.47 -15.86 -9.25
C LYS A 255 7.74 -15.28 -7.86
N THR A 256 7.27 -15.94 -6.80
CA THR A 256 7.44 -15.48 -5.41
C THR A 256 8.08 -16.56 -4.56
N SER A 257 8.86 -16.17 -3.55
CA SER A 257 9.45 -17.05 -2.54
C SER A 257 9.01 -16.62 -1.14
N PRO A 258 8.93 -17.55 -0.15
CA PRO A 258 8.70 -17.16 1.23
C PRO A 258 9.72 -16.12 1.68
N LEU A 259 9.25 -15.10 2.39
CA LEU A 259 10.10 -13.99 2.81
C LEU A 259 11.00 -14.41 3.98
N PRO A 260 12.29 -14.01 3.98
CA PRO A 260 13.17 -14.23 5.12
C PRO A 260 12.74 -13.34 6.30
N ILE A 261 13.16 -13.70 7.52
CA ILE A 261 12.76 -13.02 8.76
C ILE A 261 13.14 -11.54 8.78
N GLU A 262 14.25 -11.16 8.14
CA GLU A 262 14.70 -9.78 7.96
C GLU A 262 13.68 -8.97 7.13
N MET A 263 13.01 -9.61 6.17
CA MET A 263 11.94 -8.97 5.39
C MET A 263 10.59 -8.99 6.13
N LEU A 264 10.46 -9.67 7.26
CA LEU A 264 9.20 -9.76 8.02
C LEU A 264 9.22 -8.89 9.28
N PHE A 265 10.36 -8.79 9.97
CA PHE A 265 10.45 -8.19 11.29
C PHE A 265 9.94 -6.74 11.31
N GLY A 266 8.90 -6.48 12.10
CA GLY A 266 8.28 -5.15 12.21
C GLY A 266 7.44 -4.73 11.00
N SER A 267 7.16 -5.64 10.07
CA SER A 267 6.39 -5.39 8.85
C SER A 267 4.90 -5.70 8.99
N ASP A 268 4.17 -5.49 7.90
CA ASP A 268 2.74 -5.83 7.80
C ASP A 268 2.50 -7.32 7.51
N TYR A 269 3.53 -8.03 7.04
CA TYR A 269 3.53 -9.48 6.90
C TYR A 269 3.82 -10.13 8.24
N LEU A 270 3.15 -11.25 8.53
CA LEU A 270 3.24 -11.94 9.81
C LEU A 270 4.08 -13.20 9.69
N VAL A 271 3.88 -13.97 8.63
CA VAL A 271 4.61 -15.21 8.31
C VAL A 271 5.29 -15.12 6.93
N PRO A 272 6.33 -15.93 6.64
CA PRO A 272 7.03 -15.91 5.35
C PRO A 272 6.13 -16.00 4.12
N GLU A 273 5.06 -16.77 4.20
CA GLU A 273 4.12 -17.06 3.11
C GLU A 273 3.16 -15.89 2.81
N ASP A 274 3.07 -14.90 3.71
CA ASP A 274 2.21 -13.72 3.51
C ASP A 274 2.69 -12.83 2.36
N GLY A 275 4.00 -12.76 2.12
CA GLY A 275 4.58 -12.02 0.98
C GLY A 275 4.12 -12.60 -0.36
N PRO A 276 4.39 -13.89 -0.64
CA PRO A 276 3.86 -14.61 -1.79
C PRO A 276 2.35 -14.46 -1.96
N PHE A 277 1.58 -14.61 -0.88
CA PHE A 277 0.12 -14.43 -0.92
C PHE A 277 -0.25 -13.02 -1.40
N MET A 278 0.31 -11.98 -0.79
CA MET A 278 -0.04 -10.61 -1.17
C MET A 278 0.43 -10.26 -2.59
N ALA A 279 1.55 -10.81 -3.05
CA ALA A 279 1.99 -10.66 -4.44
C ALA A 279 1.09 -11.41 -5.44
N ALA A 280 0.50 -12.54 -5.05
CA ALA A 280 -0.46 -13.29 -5.86
C ALA A 280 -1.83 -12.57 -5.92
N VAL A 281 -2.33 -12.08 -4.78
CA VAL A 281 -3.66 -11.43 -4.69
C VAL A 281 -3.70 -10.07 -5.40
N THR A 282 -2.61 -9.30 -5.38
CA THR A 282 -2.47 -8.06 -6.15
C THR A 282 -1.98 -8.31 -7.58
N GLY A 283 -1.74 -9.57 -7.93
CA GLY A 283 -1.19 -9.99 -9.22
C GLY A 283 -2.21 -10.77 -10.07
N ASN A 284 -1.70 -11.73 -10.84
CA ASN A 284 -2.48 -12.48 -11.83
C ASN A 284 -3.52 -13.44 -11.23
N GLU A 285 -3.27 -13.95 -10.02
CA GLU A 285 -4.23 -14.85 -9.36
C GLU A 285 -5.44 -14.10 -8.81
N GLY A 286 -5.28 -12.81 -8.50
CA GLY A 286 -6.34 -11.98 -7.94
C GLY A 286 -6.93 -12.59 -6.68
N LEU A 287 -8.23 -12.42 -6.49
CA LEU A 287 -8.94 -12.91 -5.29
C LEU A 287 -8.93 -14.44 -5.12
N ALA A 288 -8.64 -15.21 -6.18
CA ALA A 288 -8.50 -16.66 -6.06
C ALA A 288 -7.29 -17.06 -5.20
N ALA A 289 -6.30 -16.15 -5.05
CA ALA A 289 -5.16 -16.35 -4.17
C ALA A 289 -5.54 -16.54 -2.69
N ILE A 290 -6.69 -16.01 -2.26
CA ILE A 290 -7.18 -16.15 -0.88
C ILE A 290 -7.33 -17.64 -0.53
N ASP A 291 -8.01 -18.39 -1.38
CA ASP A 291 -8.28 -19.81 -1.12
C ASP A 291 -7.04 -20.67 -1.38
N SER A 292 -6.21 -20.34 -2.39
CA SER A 292 -5.00 -21.11 -2.70
C SER A 292 -3.90 -20.98 -1.63
N PHE A 293 -3.85 -19.85 -0.91
CA PHE A 293 -2.88 -19.61 0.15
C PHE A 293 -3.41 -19.82 1.57
N ALA A 294 -4.71 -19.99 1.81
CA ALA A 294 -5.31 -20.07 3.14
C ALA A 294 -4.66 -21.12 4.07
N ALA A 295 -4.14 -22.22 3.51
CA ALA A 295 -3.47 -23.27 4.28
C ALA A 295 -2.04 -22.92 4.75
N GLN A 296 -1.42 -21.86 4.21
CA GLN A 296 0.00 -21.54 4.43
C GLN A 296 0.26 -20.07 4.82
N SER A 297 -0.54 -19.13 4.33
CA SER A 297 -0.48 -17.71 4.73
C SER A 297 -1.50 -17.42 5.81
N LEU A 298 -1.03 -16.76 6.88
CA LEU A 298 -1.90 -16.34 7.98
C LEU A 298 -2.85 -15.21 7.53
N LEU A 299 -2.38 -14.32 6.66
CA LEU A 299 -3.23 -13.28 6.07
C LEU A 299 -4.28 -13.84 5.11
N ALA A 300 -3.96 -14.85 4.31
CA ALA A 300 -4.93 -15.51 3.45
C ALA A 300 -6.04 -16.20 4.26
N HIS A 301 -5.66 -16.92 5.32
CA HIS A 301 -6.60 -17.54 6.26
C HIS A 301 -7.49 -16.49 6.93
N LEU A 302 -6.89 -15.38 7.37
CA LEU A 302 -7.61 -14.26 7.96
C LEU A 302 -8.60 -13.62 6.97
N ALA A 303 -8.18 -13.40 5.73
CA ALA A 303 -9.04 -12.86 4.67
C ALA A 303 -10.21 -13.81 4.39
N GLN A 304 -9.96 -15.10 4.19
CA GLN A 304 -11.00 -16.10 3.97
C GLN A 304 -12.03 -16.11 5.12
N ALA A 305 -11.56 -16.12 6.36
CA ALA A 305 -12.42 -16.11 7.54
C ALA A 305 -13.16 -14.79 7.75
N SER A 306 -12.72 -13.69 7.14
CA SER A 306 -13.35 -12.37 7.26
C SER A 306 -14.39 -12.09 6.19
N ARG A 307 -14.61 -13.02 5.26
CA ARG A 307 -15.64 -12.88 4.22
C ARG A 307 -17.02 -13.35 4.68
N ILE A 308 -18.05 -12.65 4.20
CA ILE A 308 -19.46 -13.06 4.20
C ILE A 308 -19.91 -12.97 2.75
N ASP A 309 -20.53 -14.04 2.25
CA ASP A 309 -21.03 -14.13 0.86
C ASP A 309 -19.99 -13.77 -0.21
N GLY A 310 -18.72 -14.07 0.06
CA GLY A 310 -17.63 -13.87 -0.88
C GLY A 310 -17.05 -12.45 -0.90
N THR A 311 -17.36 -11.59 0.05
CA THR A 311 -16.70 -10.28 0.23
C THR A 311 -16.31 -10.04 1.68
N ILE A 312 -15.24 -9.30 1.93
CA ILE A 312 -14.79 -8.87 3.25
C ILE A 312 -15.91 -8.07 3.93
N ASP A 313 -16.22 -8.46 5.17
CA ASP A 313 -17.08 -7.71 6.09
C ASP A 313 -16.19 -7.08 7.16
N SER A 314 -16.19 -5.75 7.29
CA SER A 314 -15.25 -5.06 8.19
C SER A 314 -15.48 -5.39 9.66
N ARG A 315 -16.71 -5.70 10.09
CA ARG A 315 -16.98 -6.06 11.48
C ARG A 315 -16.39 -7.41 11.80
N LYS A 316 -16.65 -8.41 10.94
CA LYS A 316 -16.06 -9.74 11.06
C LYS A 316 -14.54 -9.70 10.95
N ALA A 317 -14.01 -8.88 10.05
CA ALA A 317 -12.58 -8.63 9.92
C ALA A 317 -11.98 -8.04 11.21
N GLN A 318 -12.64 -7.05 11.83
CA GLN A 318 -12.21 -6.48 13.11
C GLN A 318 -12.21 -7.50 14.25
N ASP A 319 -13.26 -8.31 14.35
CA ASP A 319 -13.34 -9.39 15.34
C ASP A 319 -12.21 -10.41 15.14
N ASN A 320 -11.96 -10.84 13.91
CA ASN A 320 -10.92 -11.82 13.58
C ASN A 320 -9.50 -11.24 13.79
N VAL A 321 -9.27 -9.99 13.41
CA VAL A 321 -7.98 -9.30 13.64
C VAL A 321 -7.71 -9.16 15.14
N GLU A 322 -8.73 -8.87 15.94
CA GLU A 322 -8.54 -8.73 17.37
C GLU A 322 -8.38 -10.07 18.08
N LYS A 323 -9.07 -11.12 17.60
CA LYS A 323 -8.78 -12.50 17.98
C LYS A 323 -7.34 -12.88 17.65
N LEU A 324 -6.86 -12.60 16.44
CA LEU A 324 -5.45 -12.83 16.04
C LEU A 324 -4.48 -12.16 17.01
N ARG A 325 -4.71 -10.89 17.37
CA ARG A 325 -3.86 -10.18 18.33
C ARG A 325 -3.82 -10.89 19.69
N LEU A 326 -4.97 -11.33 20.20
CA LEU A 326 -5.07 -12.04 21.47
C LEU A 326 -4.37 -13.40 21.41
N ASP A 327 -4.56 -14.16 20.33
CA ASP A 327 -3.92 -15.45 20.11
C ASP A 327 -2.39 -15.31 20.06
N ILE A 328 -1.86 -14.32 19.34
CA ILE A 328 -0.42 -14.00 19.31
C ILE A 328 0.13 -13.71 20.71
N ILE A 329 -0.59 -12.89 21.50
CA ILE A 329 -0.18 -12.55 22.87
C ILE A 329 -0.17 -13.80 23.76
N GLU A 330 -1.16 -14.66 23.62
CA GLU A 330 -1.27 -15.88 24.42
C GLU A 330 -0.19 -16.90 24.04
N THR A 331 0.03 -17.16 22.75
CA THR A 331 1.15 -18.00 22.28
C THR A 331 2.49 -17.46 22.76
N THR A 332 2.67 -16.15 22.70
CA THR A 332 3.88 -15.47 23.22
C THR A 332 4.09 -15.72 24.71
N LYS A 333 3.04 -15.59 25.54
CA LYS A 333 3.12 -15.87 26.98
C LYS A 333 3.50 -17.31 27.27
N GLN A 334 2.94 -18.25 26.51
CA GLN A 334 3.22 -19.68 26.68
C GLN A 334 4.70 -19.97 26.42
N LYS A 335 5.29 -19.36 25.38
CA LYS A 335 6.72 -19.51 25.07
C LYS A 335 7.64 -18.81 26.07
N SER A 336 7.21 -17.72 26.68
CA SER A 336 8.02 -16.94 27.63
C SER A 336 7.83 -17.34 29.09
N ALA A 337 7.35 -18.56 29.37
CA ALA A 337 7.04 -19.05 30.72
C ALA A 337 6.14 -18.08 31.52
N GLY A 338 5.16 -17.46 30.86
CA GLY A 338 4.18 -16.55 31.44
C GLY A 338 4.63 -15.09 31.55
N ARG A 339 5.83 -14.72 31.08
CA ARG A 339 6.33 -13.34 31.17
C ARG A 339 5.98 -12.53 29.92
N VAL A 340 5.07 -11.55 30.05
CA VAL A 340 4.83 -10.58 28.97
C VAL A 340 5.81 -9.42 29.08
N GLN A 341 6.69 -9.27 28.09
CA GLN A 341 7.60 -8.13 27.99
C GLN A 341 6.96 -6.97 27.21
N GLY A 342 7.40 -5.72 27.46
CA GLY A 342 6.85 -4.53 26.80
C GLY A 342 6.92 -4.58 25.27
N ALA A 343 8.00 -5.15 24.71
CA ALA A 343 8.19 -5.32 23.27
C ALA A 343 7.11 -6.21 22.62
N GLN A 344 6.60 -7.22 23.33
CA GLN A 344 5.63 -8.17 22.78
C GLN A 344 4.27 -7.52 22.52
N LYS A 345 3.83 -6.63 23.42
CA LYS A 345 2.60 -5.84 23.21
C LYS A 345 2.74 -4.92 22.00
N LEU A 346 3.88 -4.26 21.87
CA LEU A 346 4.18 -3.41 20.72
C LEU A 346 4.15 -4.22 19.41
N PHE A 347 4.81 -5.38 19.36
CA PHE A 347 4.84 -6.22 18.17
C PHE A 347 3.45 -6.76 17.79
N ALA A 348 2.64 -7.14 18.77
CA ALA A 348 1.25 -7.54 18.53
C ALA A 348 0.40 -6.38 17.98
N ASN A 349 0.66 -5.14 18.40
CA ASN A 349 -0.02 -3.95 17.85
C ASN A 349 0.41 -3.65 16.40
N ILE A 350 1.71 -3.82 16.07
CA ILE A 350 2.21 -3.71 14.70
C ILE A 350 1.51 -4.75 13.81
N ALA A 351 1.45 -6.01 14.26
CA ALA A 351 0.76 -7.08 13.55
C ALA A 351 -0.73 -6.78 13.34
N ARG A 352 -1.41 -6.28 14.37
CA ARG A 352 -2.82 -5.85 14.29
C ARG A 352 -3.03 -4.78 13.22
N ALA A 353 -2.23 -3.70 13.26
CA ALA A 353 -2.35 -2.61 12.30
C ALA A 353 -2.00 -3.07 10.87
N GLY A 354 -0.99 -3.93 10.73
CA GLY A 354 -0.62 -4.56 9.46
C GLY A 354 -1.76 -5.38 8.88
N ALA A 355 -2.36 -6.27 9.66
CA ALA A 355 -3.48 -7.12 9.25
C ALA A 355 -4.68 -6.29 8.75
N PHE A 356 -5.04 -5.20 9.45
CA PHE A 356 -6.09 -4.30 8.97
C PHE A 356 -5.78 -3.69 7.60
N ARG A 357 -4.55 -3.24 7.35
CA ARG A 357 -4.15 -2.68 6.05
C ARG A 357 -4.21 -3.71 4.93
N GLN A 358 -3.78 -4.94 5.19
CA GLN A 358 -3.83 -6.00 4.18
C GLN A 358 -5.27 -6.39 3.83
N LEU A 359 -6.16 -6.48 4.83
CA LEU A 359 -7.59 -6.71 4.59
C LEU A 359 -8.26 -5.54 3.86
N ALA A 360 -7.85 -4.30 4.13
CA ALA A 360 -8.35 -3.14 3.38
C ALA A 360 -7.97 -3.18 1.90
N ILE A 361 -6.75 -3.61 1.57
CA ILE A 361 -6.31 -3.81 0.17
C ILE A 361 -7.19 -4.88 -0.49
N ILE A 362 -7.43 -6.00 0.18
CA ILE A 362 -8.27 -7.09 -0.35
C ILE A 362 -9.71 -6.60 -0.57
N ALA A 363 -10.29 -5.85 0.38
CA ALA A 363 -11.63 -5.29 0.24
C ALA A 363 -11.73 -4.34 -0.97
N GLU A 364 -10.70 -3.52 -1.24
CA GLU A 364 -10.68 -2.66 -2.44
C GLU A 364 -10.58 -3.51 -3.72
N LEU A 365 -9.79 -4.60 -3.73
CA LEU A 365 -9.71 -5.54 -4.86
C LEU A 365 -11.03 -6.28 -5.12
N GLU A 366 -11.85 -6.48 -4.10
CA GLU A 366 -13.22 -6.99 -4.22
C GLU A 366 -14.21 -5.95 -4.74
N GLY A 367 -13.77 -4.70 -4.94
CA GLY A 367 -14.64 -3.59 -5.30
C GLY A 367 -15.47 -3.06 -4.14
N ASN A 368 -15.16 -3.47 -2.90
CA ASN A 368 -15.87 -3.06 -1.69
C ASN A 368 -15.17 -1.91 -0.97
N ARG A 369 -15.32 -0.71 -1.54
CA ARG A 369 -14.64 0.51 -1.08
C ARG A 369 -15.05 0.96 0.31
N GLU A 370 -16.30 0.76 0.71
CA GLU A 370 -16.80 1.13 2.04
C GLU A 370 -16.13 0.29 3.14
N GLU A 371 -16.06 -1.03 2.93
CA GLU A 371 -15.40 -1.94 3.86
C GLU A 371 -13.88 -1.69 3.89
N SER A 372 -13.26 -1.41 2.74
CA SER A 372 -11.86 -0.96 2.67
C SER A 372 -11.62 0.29 3.51
N GLY A 373 -12.44 1.33 3.32
CA GLY A 373 -12.32 2.58 4.09
C GLY A 373 -12.44 2.37 5.60
N THR A 374 -13.40 1.55 6.03
CA THR A 374 -13.59 1.20 7.44
C THR A 374 -12.35 0.51 8.03
N LEU A 375 -11.75 -0.42 7.28
CA LEU A 375 -10.55 -1.14 7.70
C LEU A 375 -9.30 -0.25 7.71
N GLN A 376 -9.19 0.72 6.81
CA GLN A 376 -8.09 1.69 6.84
C GLN A 376 -8.17 2.63 8.05
N VAL A 377 -9.38 3.09 8.41
CA VAL A 377 -9.58 3.85 9.65
C VAL A 377 -9.20 2.99 10.86
N ALA A 378 -9.65 1.73 10.92
CA ALA A 378 -9.28 0.81 11.99
C ALA A 378 -7.76 0.58 12.06
N ALA A 379 -7.07 0.48 10.92
CA ALA A 379 -5.61 0.37 10.87
C ALA A 379 -4.90 1.59 11.45
N ARG A 380 -5.39 2.80 11.14
CA ARG A 380 -4.87 4.06 11.67
C ARG A 380 -5.08 4.14 13.18
N ASP A 381 -6.29 3.88 13.64
CA ASP A 381 -6.63 3.93 15.07
C ASP A 381 -5.90 2.86 15.88
N ALA A 382 -5.58 1.73 15.24
CA ALA A 382 -4.78 0.68 15.84
C ALA A 382 -3.33 1.09 16.10
N GLY A 383 -2.79 2.05 15.33
CA GLY A 383 -1.43 2.58 15.44
C GLY A 383 -1.40 3.88 16.22
N VAL A 384 -1.31 3.81 17.55
CA VAL A 384 -1.34 5.00 18.42
C VAL A 384 0.06 5.62 18.54
N ARG A 385 1.10 4.80 18.42
CA ARG A 385 2.50 5.22 18.52
C ARG A 385 3.17 5.22 17.15
N THR A 386 4.19 6.07 16.97
CA THR A 386 5.02 6.11 15.75
C THR A 386 5.55 4.73 15.34
N SER A 387 5.97 3.91 16.31
CA SER A 387 6.44 2.53 16.08
C SER A 387 5.39 1.61 15.44
N GLU A 388 4.11 1.90 15.66
CA GLU A 388 2.95 1.10 15.21
C GLU A 388 2.41 1.59 13.86
N THR A 389 2.72 2.83 13.47
CA THR A 389 2.32 3.42 12.18
C THR A 389 3.39 3.12 11.11
N SER A 390 3.00 2.48 10.00
CA SER A 390 3.90 2.31 8.84
C SER A 390 3.84 3.56 7.96
N PRO A 391 4.96 4.27 7.71
CA PRO A 391 5.01 5.37 6.73
C PRO A 391 4.40 5.00 5.37
N VAL A 392 4.70 3.81 4.87
CA VAL A 392 4.14 3.30 3.61
C VAL A 392 2.61 3.16 3.70
N GLY A 393 2.13 2.52 4.77
CA GLY A 393 0.69 2.35 5.01
C GLY A 393 -0.05 3.66 5.22
N MET A 394 0.59 4.66 5.84
CA MET A 394 0.02 5.99 6.03
C MET A 394 -0.12 6.74 4.69
N LEU A 395 0.88 6.65 3.81
CA LEU A 395 0.79 7.26 2.47
C LEU A 395 -0.19 6.53 1.55
N ALA A 396 -0.30 5.20 1.67
CA ALA A 396 -1.34 4.44 0.99
C ALA A 396 -2.74 4.90 1.44
N TYR A 397 -2.93 5.08 2.75
CA TYR A 397 -4.18 5.63 3.28
C TYR A 397 -4.45 7.07 2.82
N ALA A 398 -3.43 7.92 2.79
CA ALA A 398 -3.56 9.28 2.26
C ALA A 398 -3.94 9.27 0.77
N ALA A 399 -3.35 8.37 -0.03
CA ALA A 399 -3.69 8.23 -1.44
C ALA A 399 -5.15 7.81 -1.64
N TRP A 400 -5.65 6.89 -0.81
CA TRP A 400 -7.06 6.54 -0.76
C TRP A 400 -7.93 7.73 -0.32
N ASP A 401 -7.51 8.49 0.69
CA ASP A 401 -8.21 9.69 1.15
C ASP A 401 -8.34 10.75 0.05
N ALA A 402 -7.28 10.97 -0.73
CA ALA A 402 -7.32 11.90 -1.86
C ALA A 402 -8.33 11.46 -2.92
N GLN A 403 -8.32 10.17 -3.29
CA GLN A 403 -9.30 9.59 -4.22
C GLN A 403 -10.75 9.71 -3.72
N ASN A 404 -10.95 9.75 -2.39
CA ASN A 404 -12.26 9.89 -1.77
C ASN A 404 -12.54 11.32 -1.26
N ARG A 405 -11.72 12.30 -1.65
CA ARG A 405 -11.86 13.73 -1.30
C ARG A 405 -11.87 14.01 0.21
N PHE A 406 -11.22 13.17 1.00
CA PHE A 406 -10.90 13.43 2.41
C PHE A 406 -9.62 14.26 2.55
N THR A 407 -9.62 15.43 1.89
CA THR A 407 -8.43 16.24 1.60
C THR A 407 -7.65 16.67 2.84
N MET A 408 -8.33 17.10 3.90
CA MET A 408 -7.66 17.53 5.14
C MET A 408 -6.88 16.39 5.80
N ARG A 409 -7.44 15.17 5.79
CA ARG A 409 -6.78 14.01 6.39
C ARG A 409 -5.60 13.52 5.55
N ALA A 410 -5.72 13.58 4.23
CA ALA A 410 -4.61 13.35 3.32
C ALA A 410 -3.47 14.37 3.57
N LEU A 411 -3.81 15.66 3.67
CA LEU A 411 -2.84 16.74 3.88
C LEU A 411 -2.11 16.62 5.23
N ASP A 412 -2.86 16.37 6.31
CA ASP A 412 -2.28 16.12 7.64
C ASP A 412 -1.30 14.95 7.61
N THR A 413 -1.64 13.89 6.88
CA THR A 413 -0.79 12.70 6.76
C THR A 413 0.50 13.02 6.00
N VAL A 414 0.42 13.69 4.85
CA VAL A 414 1.61 14.12 4.09
C VAL A 414 2.51 15.00 4.94
N HIS A 415 1.94 15.98 5.64
CA HIS A 415 2.71 16.88 6.48
C HIS A 415 3.48 16.11 7.56
N GLN A 416 2.84 15.14 8.23
CA GLN A 416 3.49 14.30 9.23
C GLN A 416 4.61 13.45 8.62
N GLN A 417 4.44 12.90 7.42
CA GLN A 417 5.48 12.11 6.75
C GLN A 417 6.65 12.98 6.28
N ALA A 418 6.38 14.20 5.81
CA ALA A 418 7.39 15.17 5.36
C ALA A 418 8.33 15.63 6.49
N LEU A 419 7.91 15.57 7.75
CA LEU A 419 8.77 15.84 8.91
C LEU A 419 9.89 14.80 9.08
N VAL A 420 9.67 13.57 8.62
CA VAL A 420 10.65 12.46 8.70
C VAL A 420 11.44 12.34 7.41
N ASP A 421 10.76 12.41 6.27
CA ASP A 421 11.37 12.45 4.94
C ASP A 421 10.91 13.70 4.16
N PRO A 422 11.73 14.76 4.12
CA PRO A 422 11.41 16.01 3.42
C PRO A 422 11.11 15.84 1.93
N THR A 423 11.58 14.75 1.31
CA THR A 423 11.31 14.42 -0.10
C THR A 423 9.81 14.24 -0.37
N ILE A 424 9.06 13.81 0.65
CA ILE A 424 7.61 13.60 0.57
C ILE A 424 6.82 14.91 0.49
N ASP A 425 7.42 16.06 0.87
CA ASP A 425 6.74 17.36 0.79
C ASP A 425 6.30 17.71 -0.63
N THR A 426 6.95 17.18 -1.67
CA THR A 426 6.50 17.33 -3.06
C THR A 426 5.08 16.83 -3.29
N ALA A 427 4.61 15.84 -2.52
CA ALA A 427 3.23 15.37 -2.63
C ALA A 427 2.20 16.39 -2.09
N ARG A 428 2.62 17.29 -1.20
CA ARG A 428 1.75 18.30 -0.55
C ARG A 428 1.09 19.21 -1.57
N TYR A 429 1.82 19.65 -2.59
CA TYR A 429 1.34 20.62 -3.57
C TYR A 429 0.04 20.17 -4.26
N ALA A 430 -0.05 18.92 -4.70
CA ALA A 430 -1.25 18.41 -5.35
C ALA A 430 -2.43 18.26 -4.37
N VAL A 431 -2.17 17.85 -3.13
CA VAL A 431 -3.21 17.68 -2.10
C VAL A 431 -3.77 19.03 -1.65
N GLU A 432 -2.93 20.06 -1.52
CA GLU A 432 -3.36 21.42 -1.18
C GLU A 432 -4.27 22.01 -2.24
N VAL A 433 -3.95 21.79 -3.52
CA VAL A 433 -4.79 22.24 -4.63
C VAL A 433 -6.15 21.54 -4.59
N LEU A 434 -6.19 20.22 -4.36
CA LEU A 434 -7.44 19.49 -4.18
C LEU A 434 -8.24 20.01 -2.98
N ALA A 435 -7.58 20.30 -1.85
CA ALA A 435 -8.24 20.85 -0.66
C ALA A 435 -8.87 22.22 -0.94
N LEU A 436 -8.16 23.09 -1.67
CA LEU A 436 -8.69 24.39 -2.09
C LEU A 436 -9.86 24.25 -3.05
N ARG A 437 -9.83 23.28 -3.97
CA ARG A 437 -10.93 22.95 -4.88
C ARG A 437 -12.18 22.55 -4.11
N GLU A 438 -12.05 21.58 -3.21
CA GLU A 438 -13.15 21.10 -2.36
C GLU A 438 -13.77 22.21 -1.51
N ASN A 439 -12.93 23.05 -0.89
CA ASN A 439 -13.42 24.17 -0.08
C ASN A 439 -14.22 25.18 -0.94
N ARG A 440 -13.73 25.50 -2.15
CA ARG A 440 -14.46 26.39 -3.07
C ARG A 440 -15.79 25.81 -3.53
N MET A 441 -15.87 24.50 -3.75
CA MET A 441 -17.13 23.85 -4.14
C MET A 441 -18.16 23.88 -3.02
N ARG A 442 -17.75 23.53 -1.79
CA ARG A 442 -18.62 23.63 -0.60
C ARG A 442 -19.17 25.04 -0.38
N ASN A 443 -18.33 26.06 -0.53
CA ASN A 443 -18.75 27.46 -0.36
C ASN A 443 -19.69 27.96 -1.49
N LYS A 444 -19.68 27.31 -2.67
CA LYS A 444 -20.65 27.61 -3.74
C LYS A 444 -22.01 26.95 -3.48
N GLU A 445 -22.03 25.77 -2.86
CA GLU A 445 -23.24 25.01 -2.56
C GLU A 445 -23.96 25.51 -1.30
N ASP A 446 -23.23 26.07 -0.33
CA ASP A 446 -23.77 26.63 0.91
C ASP A 446 -23.17 28.01 1.22
N PRO A 447 -23.59 29.07 0.49
CA PRO A 447 -23.16 30.44 0.74
C PRO A 447 -23.88 30.98 1.98
N ARG A 448 -23.43 30.61 3.18
CA ARG A 448 -23.96 31.18 4.43
C ARG A 448 -23.33 32.53 4.77
#